data_AF-A0A931S5A1-F1
#
_entry.id   AF-A0A931S5A1-F1
#
_cell.length_a   1.000
_cell.length_b   1.000
_cell.length_c   1.000
_cell.angle_alpha   90.00
_cell.angle_beta   90.00
_cell.angle_gamma   90.00
#
_symmetry.space_group_name_H-M   'P 1'
#
loop_
_entity.id
_entity.type
_entity.pdbx_description
1 polymer ?
#
loop_
_entity_poly.entity_id
_entity_poly.type
_entity_poly.pdbx_seq_one_letter_code
_entity_poly.pdbx_strand_id
1 'polypeptide(L)'
;MSVYDVNKIFYLLETDEAFLATFRSDADEALKAFRLTPAETAAIKGGDIVSLYQMGVHAFLLNVLARHNLCGVNRDNYISRIRTLAGRGAASSDSRPRRKKAAARGNLRESG
;
A
#
# COMPACT_ATOMS: atom_id res chain seq x y z
N MET A 1 -4.37 16.94 -6.75
CA MET A 1 -4.05 15.68 -6.07
C MET A 1 -2.55 15.51 -6.10
N SER A 2 -1.88 15.40 -4.96
CA SER A 2 -0.44 15.21 -4.94
C SER A 2 -0.08 14.06 -4.03
N VAL A 3 0.25 12.92 -4.63
CA VAL A 3 0.86 11.75 -3.97
C VAL A 3 2.06 12.16 -3.10
N TYR A 4 2.71 13.27 -3.46
CA TYR A 4 3.76 13.88 -2.67
C TYR A 4 3.34 14.25 -1.25
N ASP A 5 2.15 14.85 -1.05
CA ASP A 5 1.70 15.27 0.29
C ASP A 5 1.48 14.05 1.18
N VAL A 6 0.88 12.99 0.62
CA VAL A 6 0.68 11.73 1.32
C VAL A 6 2.03 11.08 1.66
N ASN A 7 2.97 11.01 0.71
CA ASN A 7 4.31 10.51 0.98
C ASN A 7 5.05 11.35 2.04
N LYS A 8 4.86 12.67 2.02
CA LYS A 8 5.47 13.59 2.99
C LYS A 8 4.91 13.37 4.39
N ILE A 9 3.62 13.10 4.53
CA ILE A 9 3.03 12.73 5.82
C ILE A 9 3.70 11.47 6.37
N PHE A 10 3.83 10.41 5.56
CA PHE A 10 4.48 9.19 6.03
C PHE A 10 5.95 9.37 6.34
N TYR A 11 6.65 10.22 5.60
CA TYR A 11 8.02 10.61 5.92
C TYR A 11 8.09 11.31 7.28
N LEU A 12 7.21 12.29 7.54
CA LEU A 12 7.16 13.01 8.81
C LEU A 12 6.78 12.10 9.99
N LEU A 13 5.91 11.12 9.79
CA LEU A 13 5.59 10.12 10.82
C LEU A 13 6.81 9.28 11.23
N GLU A 14 7.80 9.12 10.35
CA GLU A 14 9.04 8.39 10.62
C GLU A 14 10.13 9.31 11.20
N THR A 15 10.21 10.56 10.74
CA THR A 15 11.32 11.47 11.07
C THR A 15 11.02 12.47 12.18
N ASP A 16 9.75 12.83 12.40
CA ASP A 16 9.32 13.87 13.34
C ASP A 16 8.44 13.27 14.45
N GLU A 17 9.03 13.16 15.64
CA GLU A 17 8.36 12.60 16.82
C GLU A 17 7.20 13.50 17.32
N ALA A 18 7.30 14.82 17.14
CA ALA A 18 6.24 15.74 17.55
C ALA A 18 5.03 15.61 16.61
N PHE A 19 5.29 15.44 15.31
CA PHE A 19 4.24 15.15 14.34
C PHE A 19 3.58 13.79 14.62
N LEU A 20 4.38 12.76 14.94
CA LEU A 20 3.86 11.44 15.34
C LEU A 20 2.98 11.53 16.59
N ALA A 21 3.40 12.27 17.62
CA ALA A 21 2.63 12.43 18.85
C ALA A 21 1.31 13.17 18.60
N THR A 22 1.33 14.20 17.75
CA THR A 22 0.14 14.93 17.32
C THR A 22 -0.80 14.00 16.55
N PHE A 23 -0.30 13.28 15.55
CA PHE A 23 -1.10 12.35 14.75
C PHE A 23 -1.73 11.22 15.59
N ARG A 24 -1.03 10.73 16.62
CA ARG A 24 -1.57 9.74 17.56
C ARG A 24 -2.70 10.29 18.43
N SER A 25 -2.60 11.56 18.82
CA SER A 25 -3.58 12.19 19.69
C SER A 25 -4.80 12.67 18.89
N ASP A 26 -4.56 13.31 17.75
CA ASP A 26 -5.56 13.81 16.82
C ASP A 26 -5.03 13.76 15.37
N ALA A 27 -5.48 12.73 14.64
CA ALA A 27 -5.11 12.57 13.24
C ALA A 27 -5.74 13.64 12.34
N ASP A 28 -6.92 14.18 12.67
CA ASP A 28 -7.54 15.22 11.84
C ASP A 28 -6.75 16.53 11.94
N GLU A 29 -6.33 16.93 13.14
CA GLU A 29 -5.48 18.12 13.33
C GLU A 29 -4.14 17.99 12.60
N ALA A 30 -3.47 16.84 12.70
CA ALA A 30 -2.20 16.61 12.02
C ALA A 30 -2.33 16.68 10.48
N LEU A 31 -3.47 16.26 9.94
CA LEU A 31 -3.72 16.21 8.50
C LEU A 31 -4.22 17.54 7.92
N LYS A 32 -4.75 18.47 8.74
CA LYS A 32 -5.21 19.81 8.28
C LYS A 32 -4.11 20.64 7.60
N ALA A 33 -2.85 20.40 7.95
CA ALA A 33 -1.70 21.07 7.34
C ALA A 33 -1.49 20.67 5.86
N PHE A 34 -2.16 19.62 5.38
CA PHE A 34 -2.00 19.07 4.04
C PHE A 34 -3.29 19.20 3.22
N ARG A 35 -3.15 19.35 1.90
CA ARG A 35 -4.29 19.42 0.97
C ARG A 35 -4.69 18.01 0.51
N LEU A 36 -5.28 17.26 1.45
CA LEU A 36 -5.77 15.91 1.19
C LEU A 36 -7.21 15.90 0.68
N THR A 37 -7.51 14.95 -0.19
CA THR A 37 -8.86 14.60 -0.59
C THR A 37 -9.54 13.76 0.50
N PRO A 38 -10.88 13.75 0.55
CA PRO A 38 -11.61 12.92 1.52
C PRO A 38 -11.24 11.44 1.45
N ALA A 39 -10.94 10.92 0.25
CA ALA A 39 -10.52 9.55 0.05
C ALA A 39 -9.14 9.25 0.67
N GLU A 40 -8.18 10.17 0.50
CA GLU A 40 -6.83 10.04 1.10
C GLU A 40 -6.92 10.11 2.62
N THR A 41 -7.65 11.07 3.18
CA THR A 41 -7.87 11.19 4.62
C THR A 41 -8.52 9.94 5.20
N ALA A 42 -9.54 9.39 4.55
CA ALA A 42 -10.19 8.16 4.98
C ALA A 42 -9.23 6.96 4.93
N ALA A 43 -8.43 6.83 3.88
CA ALA A 43 -7.46 5.74 3.74
C ALA A 43 -6.35 5.80 4.79
N ILE A 44 -5.84 7.00 5.10
CA ILE A 44 -4.85 7.22 6.16
C ILE A 44 -5.45 6.85 7.52
N LYS A 45 -6.61 7.41 7.88
CA LYS A 45 -7.26 7.18 9.18
C LYS A 45 -7.69 5.72 9.38
N GLY A 46 -8.15 5.06 8.32
CA GLY A 46 -8.54 3.65 8.34
C GLY A 46 -7.37 2.66 8.29
N GLY A 47 -6.14 3.15 8.07
CA GLY A 47 -4.98 2.28 7.85
C GLY A 47 -5.18 1.36 6.66
N ASP A 48 -5.85 1.83 5.61
CA ASP A 48 -6.10 1.04 4.39
C ASP A 48 -4.85 1.02 3.52
N ILE A 49 -3.94 0.12 3.87
CA ILE A 49 -2.67 -0.10 3.17
C ILE A 49 -2.89 -0.37 1.67
N VAL A 50 -3.99 -1.01 1.30
CA VAL A 50 -4.32 -1.34 -0.09
C VAL A 50 -4.66 -0.08 -0.87
N SER A 51 -5.60 0.71 -0.34
CA SER A 51 -5.99 1.97 -0.98
C SER A 51 -4.83 2.96 -1.06
N LEU A 52 -4.02 3.08 0.00
CA LEU A 52 -2.85 3.96 0.00
C LEU A 52 -1.81 3.51 -1.06
N TYR A 53 -1.56 2.21 -1.19
CA TYR A 53 -0.68 1.70 -2.23
C TYR A 53 -1.22 1.96 -3.64
N GLN A 54 -2.53 1.77 -3.86
CA GLN A 54 -3.18 2.06 -5.14
C GLN A 54 -3.19 3.56 -5.49
N MET A 55 -3.21 4.43 -4.47
CA MET A 55 -3.05 5.88 -4.64
C MET A 55 -1.61 6.28 -5.01
N GLY A 56 -0.66 5.34 -5.03
CA GLY A 56 0.73 5.58 -5.43
C GLY A 56 1.68 5.87 -4.26
N VAL A 57 1.24 5.64 -3.01
CA VAL A 57 2.12 5.76 -1.85
C VAL A 57 3.20 4.69 -1.89
N HIS A 58 4.44 5.07 -1.58
CA HIS A 58 5.56 4.15 -1.65
C HIS A 58 5.46 3.05 -0.58
N ALA A 59 5.65 1.79 -0.97
CA ALA A 59 5.50 0.64 -0.05
C ALA A 59 6.43 0.69 1.18
N PHE A 60 7.61 1.32 1.03
CA PHE A 60 8.52 1.57 2.15
C PHE A 60 7.89 2.47 3.22
N LEU A 61 7.21 3.54 2.81
CA LEU A 61 6.56 4.50 3.70
C LEU A 61 5.33 3.90 4.38
N LEU A 62 4.61 3.00 3.71
CA LEU A 62 3.48 2.28 4.31
C LEU A 62 3.90 1.41 5.51
N ASN A 63 5.15 0.97 5.55
CA ASN A 63 5.67 0.20 6.67
C ASN A 63 5.72 1.01 7.97
N VAL A 64 5.78 2.35 7.90
CA VAL A 64 5.79 3.25 9.06
C VAL A 64 4.54 3.05 9.93
N LEU A 65 3.38 2.81 9.30
CA LEU A 65 2.13 2.53 10.03
C LEU A 65 2.26 1.29 10.92
N ALA A 66 2.83 0.20 10.39
CA ALA A 66 3.03 -1.03 11.13
C ALA A 66 4.12 -0.90 12.21
N ARG A 67 5.18 -0.10 11.95
CA ARG A 67 6.26 0.15 12.92
C ARG A 67 5.77 0.92 14.14
N HIS A 68 4.92 1.92 13.92
CA HIS A 68 4.40 2.78 14.98
C HIS A 68 3.04 2.34 15.52
N ASN A 69 2.52 1.18 15.11
CA ASN A 69 1.21 0.65 15.49
C ASN A 69 0.06 1.67 15.29
N LEU A 70 0.09 2.41 14.18
CA LEU A 70 -0.84 3.50 13.90
C LEU A 70 -2.09 2.99 13.18
N CYS A 71 -3.23 3.64 13.44
CA CYS A 71 -4.51 3.36 12.76
C CYS A 71 -4.94 1.88 12.82
N GLY A 72 -4.57 1.18 13.89
CA GLY A 72 -4.85 -0.25 14.08
C GLY A 72 -4.04 -1.17 13.16
N VAL A 73 -3.02 -0.67 12.46
CA VAL A 73 -2.08 -1.46 11.67
C VAL A 73 -0.90 -1.83 12.57
N ASN A 74 -0.59 -3.12 12.66
CA ASN A 74 0.56 -3.64 13.39
C ASN A 74 1.33 -4.62 12.51
N ARG A 75 2.50 -5.06 12.97
CA ARG A 75 3.35 -5.97 12.19
C ARG A 75 2.65 -7.30 11.83
N ASP A 76 1.82 -7.83 12.75
CA ASP A 76 1.07 -9.07 12.56
C ASP A 76 -0.03 -8.96 11.49
N ASN A 77 -0.74 -7.83 11.44
CA ASN A 77 -1.86 -7.64 10.52
C ASN A 77 -1.48 -6.97 9.21
N TYR A 78 -0.29 -6.35 9.12
CA TYR A 78 0.20 -5.67 7.93
C TYR A 78 0.28 -6.62 6.72
N ILE A 79 0.91 -7.79 6.90
CA ILE A 79 1.02 -8.79 5.83
C ILE A 79 -0.36 -9.35 5.44
N SER A 80 -1.28 -9.52 6.40
CA SER A 80 -2.64 -9.98 6.13
C SER A 80 -3.42 -8.94 5.30
N ARG A 81 -3.32 -7.65 5.65
CA ARG A 81 -3.91 -6.53 4.90
C ARG A 81 -3.33 -6.42 3.49
N ILE A 82 -2.03 -6.67 3.32
CA ILE A 82 -1.40 -6.73 2.00
C ILE A 82 -1.89 -7.95 1.21
N ARG A 83 -2.03 -9.13 1.82
CA ARG A 83 -2.50 -10.33 1.12
C ARG A 83 -3.93 -10.18 0.59
N THR A 84 -4.76 -9.33 1.20
CA THR A 84 -6.04 -8.92 0.62
C THR A 84 -5.88 -8.24 -0.75
N LEU A 85 -4.75 -7.57 -1.06
CA LEU A 85 -4.44 -7.11 -2.43
C LEU A 85 -4.40 -8.28 -3.43
N ALA A 86 -3.77 -9.40 -3.04
CA ALA A 86 -3.63 -10.55 -3.92
C ALA A 86 -4.99 -11.24 -4.19
N GLY A 87 -5.91 -11.19 -3.22
CA GLY A 87 -7.27 -11.72 -3.35
C GLY A 87 -8.22 -10.80 -4.14
N ARG A 88 -8.16 -9.47 -3.93
CA ARG A 88 -9.02 -8.50 -4.64
C ARG A 88 -8.55 -8.19 -6.06
N GLY A 89 -7.25 -8.30 -6.34
CA GLY A 89 -6.69 -8.14 -7.70
C GLY A 89 -7.15 -9.22 -8.69
N ALA A 90 -7.61 -10.37 -8.22
CA ALA A 90 -8.13 -11.44 -9.08
C ALA A 90 -9.56 -11.17 -9.60
N ALA A 91 -10.31 -10.25 -8.99
CA ALA A 91 -11.70 -9.97 -9.34
C ALA A 91 -11.90 -8.75 -10.26
N SER A 92 -10.84 -8.03 -10.64
CA SER A 92 -10.97 -6.79 -11.45
C SER A 92 -9.95 -6.63 -12.58
N SER A 93 -9.18 -7.68 -12.92
CA SER A 93 -8.34 -7.65 -14.12
C SER A 93 -9.00 -8.45 -15.25
N ASP A 94 -10.08 -7.91 -15.79
CA ASP A 94 -10.43 -8.16 -17.19
C ASP A 94 -9.43 -7.42 -18.10
N SER A 95 -9.16 -8.02 -19.26
CA SER A 95 -8.39 -7.50 -20.39
C SER A 95 -6.85 -7.41 -20.30
N ARG A 96 -6.14 -8.53 -20.08
CA ARG A 96 -4.88 -8.80 -20.85
C ARG A 96 -4.73 -10.31 -21.08
N PRO A 97 -4.75 -10.80 -22.33
CA PRO A 97 -4.50 -12.21 -22.57
C PRO A 97 -3.05 -12.52 -22.17
N ARG A 98 -2.90 -13.39 -21.16
CA ARG A 98 -1.61 -13.99 -20.83
C ARG A 98 -1.13 -14.75 -22.06
N ARG A 99 -0.13 -14.20 -22.76
CA ARG A 99 0.65 -14.93 -23.78
C ARG A 99 1.10 -16.25 -23.15
N LYS A 100 0.50 -17.37 -23.58
CA LYS A 100 1.02 -18.71 -23.31
C LYS A 100 2.40 -18.77 -23.96
N LYS A 101 3.47 -18.87 -23.16
CA LYS A 101 4.77 -19.33 -23.66
C LYS A 101 4.58 -20.79 -24.09
N ALA A 102 4.50 -21.01 -25.40
CA ALA A 102 4.63 -22.34 -25.97
C ALA A 102 6.06 -22.84 -25.70
N ALA A 103 6.18 -23.77 -24.77
CA ALA A 103 7.38 -24.57 -24.59
C ALA A 103 7.41 -25.63 -25.71
N ALA A 104 8.08 -25.32 -26.82
CA ALA A 104 8.46 -26.34 -27.78
C ALA A 104 9.75 -27.03 -27.27
N ARG A 105 9.58 -28.07 -26.44
CA ARG A 105 10.60 -29.10 -26.22
C ARG A 105 10.30 -30.25 -27.17
N GLY A 106 10.84 -30.19 -28.38
CA GLY A 106 10.93 -31.34 -29.28
C GLY A 106 12.29 -32.00 -29.07
N ASN A 107 12.34 -32.99 -28.19
CA ASN A 107 13.46 -33.91 -28.06
C ASN A 107 12.96 -35.25 -28.61
N LEU A 108 13.39 -35.64 -29.80
CA LEU A 108 13.24 -37.00 -30.29
C LEU A 108 14.57 -37.44 -30.90
N ARG A 109 15.42 -37.99 -30.02
CA ARG A 109 16.29 -39.10 -30.38
C ARG A 109 15.43 -40.37 -30.33
N GLU A 110 15.73 -41.30 -31.24
CA GLU A 110 15.65 -42.78 -31.19
C GLU A 110 15.41 -43.24 -32.65
N SER A 111 16.46 -43.65 -33.38
CA SER A 111 16.94 -45.04 -33.50
C SER A 111 16.17 -45.84 -34.55
N GLY A 112 16.86 -46.17 -35.65
CA GLY A 112 16.39 -46.99 -36.77
C GLY A 112 17.35 -46.91 -37.94
#